data_AF-A0A519JAP5-F1
#
_entry.id   AF-A0A519JAP5-F1
#
_cell.length_a   1.000
_cell.length_b   1.000
_cell.length_c   1.000
_cell.angle_alpha   90.00
_cell.angle_beta   90.00
_cell.angle_gamma   90.00
#
_symmetry.space_group_name_H-M   'P 1'
#
loop_
_entity.id
_entity.type
_entity.pdbx_description
1 polymer ?
#
loop_
_entity_poly.entity_id
_entity_poly.type
_entity_poly.pdbx_seq_one_letter_code
_entity_poly.pdbx_strand_id
1 'polypeptide(L)'
;EAAPGAADRSYGVQVAKLAGVPGPVVARAREVLDRLESDKAAGANLTDLPLFAVHEPTAPEPARSSAVEDALQGIEPDELTPREALEALYRLKGLATGSTGR
;
A
#
# COMPACT_ATOMS: atom_id res chain seq x y z
N GLU A 1 23.44 24.54 15.73
CA GLU A 1 23.10 24.45 17.17
C GLU A 1 21.60 24.31 17.32
N ALA A 2 21.13 23.52 18.28
CA ALA A 2 19.71 23.37 18.55
C ALA A 2 19.23 24.55 19.42
N ALA A 3 18.17 25.24 19.00
CA ALA A 3 17.57 26.31 19.77
C ALA A 3 16.85 25.75 21.01
N PRO A 4 16.92 26.42 22.17
CA PRO A 4 16.17 26.00 23.36
C PRO A 4 14.67 26.24 23.15
N GLY A 5 13.89 25.17 23.22
CA GLY A 5 12.43 25.19 23.06
C GLY A 5 11.88 23.82 22.67
N ALA A 6 10.64 23.53 23.05
CA ALA A 6 9.95 22.34 22.54
C ALA A 6 9.70 22.53 21.03
N ALA A 7 9.83 21.46 20.24
CA ALA A 7 9.54 21.53 18.81
C ALA A 7 8.03 21.76 18.60
N ASP A 8 7.68 22.88 17.97
CA ASP A 8 6.27 23.27 17.75
C ASP A 8 5.57 22.40 16.69
N ARG A 9 6.33 21.71 15.82
CA ARG A 9 5.79 20.93 14.70
C ARG A 9 6.60 19.67 14.42
N SER A 10 5.90 18.54 14.24
CA SER A 10 6.49 17.22 14.00
C SER A 10 6.65 16.95 12.49
N TYR A 11 7.83 17.27 11.93
CA TYR A 11 8.13 17.02 10.51
C TYR A 11 8.68 15.61 10.22
N GLY A 12 8.92 14.79 11.25
CA GLY A 12 9.58 13.49 11.11
C GLY A 12 8.85 12.51 10.18
N VAL A 13 7.51 12.49 10.21
CA VAL A 13 6.70 11.62 9.33
C VAL A 13 6.83 12.03 7.85
N GLN A 14 6.95 13.33 7.59
CA GLN A 14 7.13 13.87 6.24
C GLN A 14 8.48 13.47 5.65
N VAL A 15 9.53 13.50 6.48
CA VAL A 15 10.89 13.07 6.09
C VAL A 15 10.97 11.55 5.92
N ALA A 16 10.29 10.77 6.78
CA ALA A 16 10.22 9.31 6.67
C ALA A 16 9.63 8.87 5.31
N LYS A 17 8.60 9.56 4.82
CA LYS A 17 8.03 9.33 3.50
C LYS A 17 9.05 9.55 2.38
N LEU A 18 9.85 10.61 2.47
CA LEU A 18 10.91 10.90 1.48
C LEU A 18 12.08 9.91 1.57
N ALA A 19 12.29 9.31 2.74
CA ALA A 19 13.32 8.29 2.98
C ALA A 19 12.90 6.87 2.51
N GLY A 20 11.73 6.72 1.89
CA GLY A 20 11.27 5.43 1.36
C GLY A 20 10.69 4.48 2.40
N VAL A 21 10.27 4.99 3.56
CA VAL A 21 9.56 4.18 4.56
C VAL A 21 8.24 3.64 3.96
N PRO A 22 7.88 2.36 4.18
CA PRO A 22 6.68 1.77 3.61
C PRO A 22 5.40 2.57 3.91
N GLY A 23 4.54 2.74 2.89
CA GLY A 23 3.30 3.52 3.00
C GLY A 23 2.42 3.22 4.21
N PRO A 24 2.19 1.93 4.58
CA PRO A 24 1.42 1.58 5.77
C PRO A 24 2.03 2.11 7.08
N VAL A 25 3.37 2.14 7.16
CA VAL A 25 4.10 2.64 8.34
C VAL A 25 3.96 4.15 8.45
N VAL A 26 4.07 4.88 7.33
CA VAL A 26 3.89 6.34 7.28
C VAL A 26 2.44 6.71 7.63
N ALA A 27 1.46 5.97 7.14
CA ALA A 27 0.04 6.18 7.45
C ALA A 27 -0.25 5.99 8.94
N ARG A 28 0.29 4.93 9.56
CA ARG A 28 0.14 4.68 10.99
C ARG A 28 0.82 5.74 11.85
N ALA A 29 2.04 6.15 11.47
CA ALA A 29 2.76 7.21 12.17
C ALA A 29 1.98 8.54 12.13
N ARG A 30 1.25 8.80 11.03
CA ARG A 30 0.39 9.97 10.91
C ARG A 30 -0.82 9.91 11.85
N GLU A 31 -1.52 8.78 11.88
CA GLU A 31 -2.63 8.55 12.82
C GLU A 31 -2.22 8.76 14.28
N VAL A 32 -1.08 8.22 14.68
CA VAL A 32 -0.55 8.36 16.05
C VAL A 32 -0.19 9.81 16.34
N LEU A 33 0.44 10.50 15.38
CA LEU A 33 0.76 11.92 15.52
C LEU A 33 -0.51 12.77 15.68
N ASP A 34 -1.53 12.55 14.85
CA ASP A 34 -2.78 13.30 14.89
C ASP A 34 -3.50 13.08 16.25
N ARG A 35 -3.47 11.87 16.80
CA ARG A 35 -3.99 11.57 18.15
C ARG A 35 -3.19 12.26 19.25
N LEU A 36 -1.86 12.23 19.18
CA LEU A 36 -1.00 12.90 20.16
C LEU A 36 -1.13 14.42 20.14
N GLU A 37 -1.34 15.01 18.96
CA GLU A 37 -1.61 16.45 18.84
C GLU A 37 -3.01 16.80 19.35
N SER A 38 -3.99 15.92 19.18
CA SER A 38 -5.34 16.06 19.74
C SER A 38 -5.36 15.91 21.26
N ASP A 39 -4.64 14.93 21.81
CA ASP A 39 -4.59 14.62 23.25
C ASP A 39 -3.57 15.47 24.02
N LYS A 40 -2.67 16.20 23.33
CA LYS A 40 -1.81 17.22 23.94
C LYS A 40 -2.61 18.34 24.62
N ALA A 41 -3.89 18.51 24.28
CA ALA A 41 -4.80 19.40 24.99
C ALA A 41 -5.20 18.88 26.40
N ALA A 42 -5.00 17.59 26.70
CA ALA A 42 -5.44 16.93 27.93
C ALA A 42 -4.33 16.24 28.75
N GLY A 43 -3.07 16.25 28.30
CA GLY A 43 -1.94 15.64 29.04
C GLY A 43 -1.90 14.11 28.91
N ALA A 44 -1.47 13.63 27.75
CA ALA A 44 -1.48 12.19 27.45
C ALA A 44 -0.29 11.42 28.07
N ASN A 45 -0.60 10.26 28.67
CA ASN A 45 0.37 9.23 29.02
C ASN A 45 0.72 8.40 27.77
N LEU A 46 1.99 8.34 27.40
CA LEU A 46 2.49 7.56 26.24
C LEU A 46 2.25 6.05 26.34
N THR A 47 1.86 5.54 27.52
CA THR A 47 1.60 4.13 27.79
C THR A 47 0.27 3.62 27.25
N ASP A 48 -0.68 4.49 26.90
CA ASP A 48 -1.97 4.10 26.27
C ASP A 48 -1.90 4.03 24.74
N LEU A 49 -0.73 4.31 24.14
CA LEU A 49 -0.51 4.04 22.74
C LEU A 49 -0.28 2.54 22.56
N PRO A 50 -1.17 1.82 21.84
CA PRO A 50 -0.93 0.44 21.55
C PRO A 50 0.11 0.38 20.42
N LEU A 51 1.37 0.56 20.80
CA LEU A 51 2.55 0.53 19.94
C LEU A 51 2.71 -0.82 19.23
N PHE A 52 2.04 -1.85 19.77
CA PHE A 52 1.98 -3.22 19.26
C PHE A 52 0.55 -3.76 19.11
N ALA A 53 -0.49 -2.91 19.02
CA ALA A 53 -1.79 -3.44 18.58
C ALA A 53 -1.60 -4.01 17.18
N VAL A 54 -1.64 -5.34 17.10
CA VAL A 54 -1.83 -6.08 15.86
C VAL A 54 -3.11 -5.51 15.28
N HIS A 55 -2.97 -4.61 14.31
CA HIS A 55 -4.06 -4.39 13.38
C HIS A 55 -4.26 -5.76 12.75
N GLU A 56 -5.39 -6.38 13.05
CA GLU A 56 -5.93 -7.36 12.11
C GLU A 56 -5.86 -6.65 10.77
N PRO A 57 -5.03 -7.13 9.82
CA PRO A 57 -4.97 -6.51 8.51
C PRO A 57 -6.42 -6.50 8.05
N THR A 58 -6.98 -5.30 7.82
CA THR A 58 -8.25 -5.15 7.12
C THR A 58 -8.16 -6.12 5.97
N ALA A 59 -9.02 -7.16 6.00
CA ALA A 59 -8.93 -8.25 5.04
C ALA A 59 -8.78 -7.58 3.68
N PRO A 60 -7.65 -7.79 2.98
CA PRO A 60 -7.40 -7.08 1.74
C PRO A 60 -8.64 -7.30 0.90
N GLU A 61 -9.27 -6.20 0.45
CA GLU A 61 -10.37 -6.31 -0.50
C GLU A 61 -9.90 -7.28 -1.58
N PRO A 62 -10.72 -8.30 -1.94
CA PRO A 62 -10.27 -9.31 -2.87
C PRO A 62 -9.73 -8.58 -4.09
N ALA A 63 -8.43 -8.74 -4.32
CA ALA A 63 -7.74 -8.06 -5.40
C ALA A 63 -8.53 -8.39 -6.66
N ARG A 64 -9.15 -7.37 -7.27
CA ARG A 64 -9.92 -7.60 -8.51
C ARG A 64 -8.95 -8.19 -9.51
N SER A 65 -9.31 -9.34 -10.06
CA SER A 65 -8.51 -9.98 -11.08
C SER A 65 -8.29 -9.00 -12.23
N SER A 66 -7.06 -8.98 -12.72
CA SER A 66 -6.70 -8.20 -13.88
C SER A 66 -7.30 -8.84 -15.13
N ALA A 67 -7.53 -8.04 -16.17
CA ALA A 67 -8.02 -8.54 -17.45
C ALA A 67 -7.10 -9.62 -18.06
N VAL A 68 -5.81 -9.63 -17.71
CA VAL A 68 -4.86 -10.66 -18.12
C VAL A 68 -5.09 -11.96 -17.38
N GLU A 69 -5.32 -11.90 -16.06
CA GLU A 69 -5.60 -13.08 -15.22
C GLU A 69 -6.92 -13.75 -15.63
N ASP A 70 -7.97 -12.96 -15.84
CA ASP A 70 -9.26 -13.48 -16.32
C ASP A 70 -9.11 -14.20 -17.68
N ALA A 71 -8.36 -13.59 -18.60
CA ALA A 71 -8.11 -14.18 -19.92
C ALA A 71 -7.22 -15.42 -19.87
N LEU A 72 -6.35 -15.55 -18.86
CA LEU A 72 -5.49 -16.71 -18.65
C LEU A 72 -6.26 -17.90 -18.06
N GLN A 73 -7.19 -17.65 -17.14
CA GLN A 73 -8.01 -18.70 -16.52
C GLN A 73 -8.88 -19.46 -17.53
N GLY A 74 -9.25 -18.84 -18.65
CA GLY A 74 -10.05 -19.47 -19.70
C GLY A 74 -9.24 -20.18 -20.80
N ILE A 75 -7.91 -20.30 -20.66
CA ILE A 75 -7.07 -20.98 -21.65
C ILE A 75 -6.87 -22.43 -21.23
N GLU A 76 -7.22 -23.36 -22.13
CA GLU A 76 -6.93 -24.79 -22.01
C GLU A 76 -5.77 -25.16 -22.95
N PRO A 77 -4.51 -25.21 -22.47
CA PRO A 77 -3.34 -25.33 -23.35
C PRO A 77 -3.32 -26.63 -24.17
N ASP A 78 -3.88 -27.70 -23.60
CA ASP A 78 -3.89 -29.03 -24.21
C ASP A 78 -4.86 -29.14 -25.40
N GLU A 79 -5.85 -28.23 -25.50
CA GLU A 79 -6.80 -28.18 -26.61
C GLU A 79 -6.39 -27.22 -27.72
N LEU A 80 -5.32 -26.45 -27.54
CA LEU A 80 -4.87 -25.47 -28.51
C LEU A 80 -3.92 -26.08 -29.54
N THR A 81 -4.14 -25.76 -30.81
CA THR A 81 -3.11 -25.96 -31.84
C THR A 81 -1.93 -25.00 -31.59
N PRO A 82 -0.72 -25.31 -32.10
CA PRO A 82 0.43 -24.44 -31.94
C PRO A 82 0.19 -23.00 -32.42
N ARG A 83 -0.64 -22.82 -33.45
CA ARG A 83 -0.99 -21.50 -33.97
C ARG A 83 -1.93 -20.75 -33.03
N GLU A 84 -2.97 -21.42 -32.51
CA GLU A 84 -3.92 -20.81 -31.58
C GLU A 84 -3.23 -20.45 -30.25
N ALA A 85 -2.31 -21.29 -29.78
CA ALA A 85 -1.49 -20.98 -28.61
C ALA A 85 -0.69 -19.69 -28.83
N LEU A 86 -0.06 -19.53 -29.99
CA LEU A 86 0.67 -18.33 -30.33
C LEU A 86 -0.24 -17.09 -30.41
N GLU A 87 -1.42 -17.22 -31.01
CA GLU A 87 -2.43 -16.15 -31.07
C GLU A 87 -2.91 -15.74 -29.66
N ALA A 88 -3.12 -16.72 -28.77
CA ALA A 88 -3.48 -16.48 -27.37
C ALA A 88 -2.38 -15.71 -26.61
N LEU A 89 -1.10 -16.04 -26.83
CA LEU A 89 0.03 -15.31 -26.24
C LEU A 89 0.09 -13.85 -26.70
N TYR A 90 -0.14 -13.59 -27.99
CA TYR A 90 -0.21 -12.22 -28.51
C TYR A 90 -1.37 -11.43 -27.88
N ARG A 91 -2.54 -12.07 -27.74
CA ARG A 91 -3.70 -11.47 -27.06
C ARG A 91 -3.37 -11.07 -25.62
N LEU A 92 -2.76 -11.97 -24.85
CA LEU A 92 -2.35 -11.70 -23.46
C LEU A 92 -1.34 -10.55 -23.36
N LYS A 93 -0.37 -10.48 -24.28
CA LYS A 93 0.59 -9.37 -24.34
C LYS A 93 -0.09 -8.02 -24.60
N GLY A 94 -1.10 -7.99 -25.47
CA GLY A 94 -1.92 -6.80 -25.73
C GLY A 94 -2.65 -6.33 -24.47
N LEU A 95 -3.27 -7.26 -23.73
CA LEU A 95 -3.96 -6.96 -22.47
C LEU A 95 -3.00 -6.44 -21.39
N ALA A 96 -1.80 -7.03 -21.28
CA ALA A 96 -0.81 -6.62 -20.31
C ALA A 96 -0.30 -5.19 -20.57
N THR A 97 0.07 -4.88 -21.82
CA THR A 97 0.60 -3.57 -22.22
C THR A 97 -0.43 -2.45 -22.17
N GLY A 98 -1.71 -2.74 -22.42
CA GLY A 98 -2.80 -1.77 -22.30
C GLY A 98 -3.17 -1.42 -20.85
N SER A 99 -2.80 -2.25 -19.87
CA SER A 99 -3.08 -2.00 -18.44
C SER A 99 -1.95 -1.27 -17.71
N THR A 100 -0.70 -1.40 -18.17
CA THR A 100 0.49 -0.75 -17.56
C THR A 100 0.51 0.78 -17.74
N GLY A 101 -0.36 1.34 -18.60
CA GLY A 101 -0.42 2.77 -18.90
C GLY A 101 -1.43 3.60 -18.10
N ARG A 102 -2.03 3.06 -17.03
CA ARG A 102 -3.03 3.78 -16.20
C ARG A 102 -2.66 3.81 -14.73
#